data_AF-A0A9Q1C7E6-F1
#
_entry.id   AF-A0A9Q1C7E6-F1
#
_cell.length_a   1.000
_cell.length_b   1.000
_cell.length_c   1.000
_cell.angle_alpha   90.00
_cell.angle_beta   90.00
_cell.angle_gamma   90.00
#
_symmetry.space_group_name_H-M   'P 1'
#
loop_
_entity.id
_entity.type
_entity.pdbx_description
1 polymer ?
#
loop_
_entity_poly.entity_id
_entity_poly.type
_entity_poly.pdbx_seq_one_letter_code
_entity_poly.pdbx_strand_id
1 'polypeptide(L)'
;MLCWHFSPDDIYKRDLYKYVFPARLPHATLACIGLIPPASGLIPIAEQQSRWSLRVFKGYITLPSKTKMLEDIFQKDKEQVERYGSGRRLIPGVVLSDELAEEMGCYPSLKRLFLTDPKLAIKVFFGPITPFTYRLFGPHSWPGARDAVMNSWEACKTGIEGRGGKQRLKRANTWLFMYSFTVILAVLYFMFLN
;
A
#
# COMPACT_ATOMS: atom_id res chain seq x y z
N MET A 1 30.03 -18.98 -14.55
CA MET A 1 29.77 -18.10 -15.71
C MET A 1 28.32 -17.64 -15.65
N LEU A 2 28.04 -16.48 -15.04
CA LEU A 2 26.70 -15.88 -15.03
C LEU A 2 26.79 -14.58 -15.83
N CYS A 3 26.72 -14.74 -17.16
CA CYS A 3 26.67 -13.64 -18.10
C CYS A 3 25.48 -12.74 -17.77
N TRP A 4 25.71 -11.44 -17.86
CA TRP A 4 24.66 -10.45 -18.03
C TRP A 4 23.86 -10.81 -19.27
N HIS A 5 22.69 -11.41 -19.09
CA HIS A 5 21.72 -11.52 -20.17
C HIS A 5 20.77 -10.34 -20.00
N PHE A 6 21.18 -9.18 -20.50
CA PHE A 6 20.21 -8.23 -21.03
C PHE A 6 19.57 -8.99 -22.20
N SER A 7 18.48 -9.72 -21.95
CA SER A 7 17.74 -10.39 -23.01
C SER A 7 17.15 -9.27 -23.85
N PRO A 8 17.60 -9.07 -25.10
CA PRO A 8 17.04 -8.05 -25.98
C PRO A 8 15.54 -8.29 -26.23
N ASP A 9 15.06 -9.49 -25.89
CA ASP A 9 13.73 -10.01 -26.17
C ASP A 9 12.68 -9.59 -25.12
N ASP A 10 13.09 -9.10 -23.93
CA ASP A 10 12.16 -8.72 -22.87
C ASP A 10 12.55 -7.44 -22.12
N ILE A 11 12.16 -6.31 -22.71
CA ILE A 11 12.36 -4.96 -22.16
C ILE A 11 11.63 -4.72 -20.83
N TYR A 12 10.74 -5.63 -20.41
CA TYR A 12 9.96 -5.51 -19.17
C TYR A 12 10.62 -6.23 -18.00
N LYS A 13 11.62 -7.09 -18.25
CA LYS A 13 12.34 -7.82 -17.22
C LYS A 13 13.27 -6.94 -16.40
N ARG A 14 13.17 -7.07 -15.08
CA ARG A 14 13.96 -6.31 -14.11
C ARG A 14 14.68 -7.28 -13.18
N ASP A 15 16.00 -7.35 -13.27
CA ASP A 15 16.84 -8.15 -12.35
C ASP A 15 17.15 -7.35 -11.08
N LEU A 16 16.10 -6.92 -10.38
CA LEU A 16 16.17 -6.06 -9.19
C LEU A 16 15.30 -6.64 -8.07
N TYR A 17 15.93 -6.96 -6.94
CA TYR A 17 15.25 -7.41 -5.74
C TYR A 17 14.30 -6.31 -5.24
N LYS A 18 13.03 -6.67 -5.07
CA LYS A 18 11.92 -5.74 -4.79
C LYS A 18 11.90 -4.50 -5.71
N TYR A 19 12.39 -4.65 -6.94
CA TYR A 19 12.53 -3.57 -7.91
C TYR A 19 13.43 -2.40 -7.47
N VAL A 20 14.38 -2.66 -6.56
CA VAL A 20 15.28 -1.65 -5.98
C VAL A 20 16.75 -2.08 -6.08
N PHE A 21 17.12 -3.22 -5.49
CA PHE A 21 18.53 -3.61 -5.34
C PHE A 21 18.97 -4.62 -6.41
N PRO A 22 20.09 -4.40 -7.11
CA PRO A 22 20.66 -5.40 -8.00
C PRO A 22 21.25 -6.57 -7.18
N ALA A 23 20.58 -7.72 -7.22
CA ALA A 23 20.90 -8.90 -6.40
C ALA A 23 22.28 -9.52 -6.66
N ARG A 24 22.91 -9.17 -7.80
CA ARG A 24 24.21 -9.72 -8.21
C ARG A 24 25.40 -8.95 -7.65
N LEU A 25 25.20 -7.76 -7.10
CA LEU A 25 26.28 -7.01 -6.46
C LEU A 25 26.70 -7.70 -5.15
N PRO A 26 28.01 -7.73 -4.82
CA PRO A 26 28.48 -8.30 -3.56
C PRO A 26 28.06 -7.46 -2.35
N HIS A 27 27.85 -6.16 -2.54
CA HIS A 27 27.45 -5.22 -1.50
C HIS A 27 26.22 -4.43 -1.95
N ALA A 28 25.32 -4.16 -1.02
CA ALA A 28 24.12 -3.36 -1.24
C ALA A 28 24.46 -1.86 -1.19
N THR A 29 25.22 -1.36 -2.17
CA THR A 29 25.67 0.05 -2.23
C THR A 29 24.96 0.88 -3.30
N LEU A 30 24.12 0.26 -4.11
CA LEU A 30 23.37 0.88 -5.19
C LEU A 30 21.89 0.51 -5.09
N ALA A 31 21.00 1.50 -5.17
CA ALA A 31 19.55 1.31 -5.19
C ALA A 31 18.94 2.08 -6.37
N CYS A 32 18.08 1.41 -7.13
CA CYS A 32 17.30 2.00 -8.21
C CYS A 32 15.93 2.41 -7.67
N ILE A 33 15.59 3.69 -7.75
CA ILE A 33 14.34 4.23 -7.20
C ILE A 33 13.39 4.61 -8.33
N GLY A 34 12.13 4.21 -8.23
CA GLY A 34 11.08 4.57 -9.18
C GLY A 34 11.19 3.89 -10.54
N LEU A 35 12.08 2.90 -10.71
CA LEU A 35 12.26 2.16 -11.97
C LEU A 35 11.18 1.08 -12.17
N ILE A 36 9.92 1.47 -11.98
CA ILE A 36 8.76 0.60 -12.01
C ILE A 36 7.61 1.28 -12.77
N PRO A 37 6.78 0.51 -13.50
CA PRO A 37 5.49 0.98 -14.00
C PRO A 37 4.39 0.49 -13.04
N PRO A 38 4.07 1.27 -11.99
CA PRO A 38 3.11 0.84 -10.99
C PRO A 38 1.67 0.94 -11.51
N ALA A 39 0.81 0.03 -11.04
CA ALA A 39 -0.65 0.14 -11.18
C ALA A 39 -1.28 1.18 -10.21
N SER A 40 -0.47 2.05 -9.60
CA SER A 40 -0.85 3.05 -8.60
C SER A 40 0.10 4.25 -8.68
N GLY A 41 -0.05 5.27 -7.82
CA GLY A 41 0.81 6.46 -7.88
C GLY A 41 2.29 6.15 -7.65
N LEU A 42 3.17 6.62 -8.56
CA LEU A 42 4.62 6.37 -8.49
C LEU A 42 5.31 7.06 -7.32
N ILE A 43 4.95 8.34 -7.07
CA ILE A 43 5.58 9.18 -6.04
C ILE A 43 5.62 8.51 -4.66
N PRO A 44 4.50 8.01 -4.09
CA PRO A 44 4.54 7.38 -2.77
C PRO A 44 5.34 6.07 -2.74
N ILE A 45 5.38 5.33 -3.85
CA ILE A 45 6.18 4.10 -3.93
C ILE A 45 7.68 4.45 -3.97
N ALA A 46 8.07 5.44 -4.78
CA ALA A 46 9.43 5.94 -4.85
C ALA A 46 9.91 6.49 -3.49
N GLU A 47 9.04 7.16 -2.74
CA GLU A 47 9.31 7.55 -1.35
C GLU A 47 9.58 6.32 -0.47
N GLN A 48 8.72 5.30 -0.52
CA GLN A 48 8.89 4.08 0.27
C GLN A 48 10.16 3.30 -0.10
N GLN A 49 10.46 3.18 -1.41
CA GLN A 49 11.72 2.61 -1.89
C GLN A 49 12.91 3.39 -1.35
N SER A 50 12.84 4.74 -1.34
CA SER A 50 13.93 5.58 -0.82
C SER A 50 14.15 5.38 0.68
N ARG A 51 13.06 5.39 1.48
CA ARG A 51 13.12 5.17 2.93
C ARG A 51 13.72 3.80 3.26
N TRP A 52 13.26 2.76 2.58
CA TRP A 52 13.74 1.41 2.79
C TRP A 52 15.21 1.27 2.39
N SER A 53 15.59 1.80 1.22
CA SER A 53 16.98 1.76 0.72
C SER A 53 17.96 2.43 1.66
N LEU A 54 17.60 3.60 2.21
CA LEU A 54 18.44 4.30 3.18
C LEU A 54 18.67 3.49 4.45
N ARG A 55 17.65 2.75 4.92
CA ARG A 55 17.78 1.86 6.08
C ARG A 55 18.68 0.66 5.78
N VAL A 56 18.64 0.15 4.55
CA VAL A 56 19.59 -0.89 4.09
C VAL A 56 21.02 -0.34 4.07
N PHE A 57 21.24 0.85 3.48
CA PHE A 57 22.56 1.48 3.45
C PHE A 57 23.12 1.80 4.82
N LYS A 58 22.25 2.15 5.79
CA LYS A 58 22.64 2.37 7.19
C LYS A 58 22.82 1.09 8.00
N GLY A 59 22.55 -0.09 7.42
CA GLY A 59 22.67 -1.38 8.09
C GLY A 59 21.54 -1.69 9.08
N TYR A 60 20.45 -0.90 9.11
CA TYR A 60 19.28 -1.18 9.94
C TYR A 60 18.41 -2.31 9.37
N ILE A 61 18.51 -2.57 8.07
CA ILE A 61 17.85 -3.68 7.37
C ILE A 61 18.93 -4.45 6.62
N THR A 62 19.01 -5.76 6.86
CA THR A 62 19.94 -6.64 6.15
C THR A 62 19.20 -7.34 5.02
N LEU A 63 19.71 -7.20 3.79
CA LEU A 63 19.14 -7.92 2.65
C LEU A 63 19.39 -9.43 2.80
N PRO A 64 18.49 -10.28 2.25
CA PRO A 64 18.68 -11.71 2.29
C PRO A 64 19.84 -12.15 1.38
N SER A 65 20.17 -13.45 1.42
CA SER A 65 21.23 -14.00 0.57
C SER A 65 20.93 -13.79 -0.92
N LYS A 66 22.00 -13.70 -1.73
CA LYS A 66 21.90 -13.57 -3.18
C LYS A 66 20.95 -14.58 -3.82
N THR A 67 21.01 -15.85 -3.39
CA THR A 67 20.14 -16.91 -3.90
C THR A 67 18.67 -16.60 -3.63
N LYS A 68 18.33 -16.17 -2.41
CA LYS A 68 16.95 -15.79 -2.05
C LYS A 68 16.46 -14.56 -2.80
N MET A 69 17.32 -13.57 -3.01
CA MET A 69 16.97 -12.39 -3.81
C MET A 69 16.68 -12.76 -5.27
N LEU A 70 17.49 -13.63 -5.87
CA LEU A 70 17.28 -14.10 -7.25
C LEU A 70 16.02 -14.97 -7.39
N GLU A 71 15.71 -15.77 -6.37
CA GLU A 71 14.48 -16.56 -6.31
C GLU A 71 13.23 -15.67 -6.20
N ASP A 72 13.27 -14.63 -5.35
CA ASP A 72 12.19 -13.63 -5.26
C ASP A 72 11.96 -12.91 -6.59
N ILE A 73 13.05 -12.48 -7.25
CA ILE A 73 12.98 -11.86 -8.58
C ILE A 73 12.29 -12.80 -9.57
N PHE A 74 12.73 -14.06 -9.64
CA PHE A 74 12.17 -15.06 -10.55
C PHE A 74 10.68 -15.28 -10.28
N GLN A 75 10.30 -15.44 -9.01
CA GLN A 75 8.93 -15.75 -8.64
C GLN A 75 7.99 -14.56 -8.90
N LYS A 76 8.40 -13.34 -8.53
CA LYS A 76 7.63 -12.12 -8.87
C LYS A 76 7.53 -11.94 -10.38
N ASP A 77 8.56 -12.28 -11.15
CA ASP A 77 8.52 -12.18 -12.61
C ASP A 77 7.49 -13.13 -13.21
N LYS A 78 7.50 -14.39 -12.75
CA LYS A 78 6.54 -15.41 -13.15
C LYS A 78 5.11 -14.98 -12.85
N GLU A 79 4.85 -14.49 -11.63
CA GLU A 79 3.53 -14.01 -11.22
C GLU A 79 3.05 -12.81 -12.07
N GLN A 80 3.97 -11.91 -12.45
CA GLN A 80 3.64 -10.78 -13.34
C GLN A 80 3.23 -11.25 -14.73
N VAL A 81 3.96 -12.21 -15.30
CA VAL A 81 3.65 -12.78 -16.62
C VAL A 81 2.33 -13.56 -16.58
N GLU A 82 2.08 -14.34 -15.53
CA GLU A 82 0.82 -15.07 -15.34
C GLU A 82 -0.37 -14.12 -15.18
N ARG A 83 -0.20 -13.00 -14.49
CA ARG A 83 -1.29 -12.05 -14.23
C ARG A 83 -1.57 -11.07 -15.37
N TYR A 84 -0.53 -10.58 -16.05
CA TYR A 84 -0.63 -9.46 -17.00
C TYR A 84 -0.15 -9.80 -18.42
N GLY A 85 0.37 -11.01 -18.64
CA GLY A 85 0.99 -11.43 -19.89
C GLY A 85 2.44 -10.94 -20.05
N SER A 86 3.13 -11.44 -21.07
CA SER A 86 4.54 -11.11 -21.33
C SER A 86 4.76 -9.65 -21.78
N GLY A 87 3.76 -9.03 -22.41
CA GLY A 87 3.87 -7.68 -22.97
C GLY A 87 3.59 -6.53 -22.00
N ARG A 88 3.19 -6.80 -20.75
CA ARG A 88 2.90 -5.78 -19.73
C ARG A 88 3.26 -6.32 -18.34
N ARG A 89 4.10 -5.59 -17.59
CA ARG A 89 4.44 -5.94 -16.20
C ARG A 89 4.10 -4.79 -15.27
N LEU A 90 2.82 -4.66 -14.91
CA LEU A 90 2.33 -3.62 -14.01
C LEU A 90 2.51 -4.04 -12.55
N ILE A 91 3.29 -3.28 -11.81
CA ILE A 91 3.61 -3.64 -10.43
C ILE A 91 2.47 -3.20 -9.49
N PRO A 92 1.89 -4.10 -8.67
CA PRO A 92 0.91 -3.74 -7.65
C PRO A 92 1.58 -2.90 -6.56
N GLY A 93 1.49 -1.57 -6.69
CA GLY A 93 2.26 -0.66 -5.85
C GLY A 93 1.88 -0.67 -4.38
N VAL A 94 0.63 -1.01 -4.04
CA VAL A 94 0.19 -1.21 -2.65
C VAL A 94 0.92 -2.39 -2.02
N VAL A 95 0.94 -3.54 -2.71
CA VAL A 95 1.60 -4.76 -2.22
C VAL A 95 3.09 -4.50 -2.01
N LEU A 96 3.75 -3.86 -2.97
CA LEU A 96 5.17 -3.48 -2.82
C LEU A 96 5.38 -2.51 -1.64
N SER A 97 4.52 -1.50 -1.50
CA SER A 97 4.65 -0.53 -0.40
C SER A 97 4.43 -1.16 0.97
N ASP A 98 3.52 -2.14 1.07
CA ASP A 98 3.26 -2.92 2.26
C ASP A 98 4.45 -3.83 2.61
N GLU A 99 5.01 -4.56 1.63
CA GLU A 99 6.21 -5.39 1.81
C GLU A 99 7.41 -4.56 2.33
N LEU A 100 7.60 -3.36 1.79
CA LEU A 100 8.66 -2.45 2.26
C LEU A 100 8.34 -1.88 3.65
N ALA A 101 7.07 -1.56 3.92
CA ALA A 101 6.64 -1.03 5.19
C ALA A 101 6.77 -2.04 6.33
N GLU A 102 6.53 -3.33 6.07
CA GLU A 102 6.74 -4.41 7.03
C GLU A 102 8.21 -4.50 7.44
N GLU A 103 9.13 -4.51 6.49
CA GLU A 103 10.58 -4.56 6.79
C GLU A 103 11.09 -3.29 7.49
N MET A 104 10.48 -2.15 7.22
CA MET A 104 10.79 -0.91 7.95
C MET A 104 10.15 -0.84 9.33
N GLY A 105 9.16 -1.69 9.63
CA GLY A 105 8.35 -1.61 10.85
C GLY A 105 7.36 -0.44 10.87
N CYS A 106 6.99 0.10 9.72
CA CYS A 106 5.99 1.18 9.58
C CYS A 106 4.65 0.70 8.99
N TYR A 107 4.46 -0.61 8.82
CA TYR A 107 3.22 -1.19 8.32
C TYR A 107 2.03 -0.89 9.27
N PRO A 108 0.91 -0.34 8.75
CA PRO A 108 -0.25 0.02 9.56
C PRO A 108 -1.09 -1.21 9.91
N SER A 109 -0.57 -2.06 10.80
CA SER A 109 -1.26 -3.28 11.24
C SER A 109 -2.67 -2.98 11.76
N LEU A 110 -3.67 -3.52 11.08
CA LEU A 110 -5.08 -3.33 11.44
C LEU A 110 -5.39 -3.85 12.83
N LYS A 111 -4.81 -4.99 13.25
CA LYS A 111 -4.98 -5.53 14.60
C LYS A 111 -4.53 -4.51 15.66
N ARG A 112 -3.37 -3.90 15.47
CA ARG A 112 -2.85 -2.84 16.35
C ARG A 112 -3.76 -1.62 16.34
N LEU A 113 -4.23 -1.20 15.16
CA LEU A 113 -5.12 -0.05 15.02
C LEU A 113 -6.47 -0.29 15.69
N PHE A 114 -7.10 -1.46 15.52
CA PHE A 114 -8.37 -1.79 16.17
C PHE A 114 -8.29 -1.75 17.70
N LEU A 115 -7.12 -2.03 18.28
CA LEU A 115 -6.92 -1.96 19.74
C LEU A 115 -6.61 -0.54 20.24
N THR A 116 -5.98 0.30 19.41
CA THR A 116 -5.46 1.62 19.84
C THR A 116 -6.33 2.79 19.38
N ASP A 117 -6.80 2.75 18.13
CA ASP A 117 -7.69 3.74 17.54
C ASP A 117 -8.66 3.05 16.54
N PRO A 118 -9.79 2.50 17.03
CA PRO A 118 -10.77 1.81 16.19
C PRO A 118 -11.33 2.68 15.06
N LYS A 119 -11.42 4.01 15.27
CA LYS A 119 -11.92 4.94 14.24
C LYS A 119 -10.93 5.03 13.10
N LEU A 120 -9.64 5.17 13.41
CA LEU A 120 -8.58 5.13 12.41
C LEU A 120 -8.52 3.76 11.72
N ALA A 121 -8.71 2.66 12.45
CA ALA A 121 -8.72 1.31 11.89
C ALA A 121 -9.79 1.15 10.79
N ILE A 122 -11.02 1.58 11.07
CA ILE A 122 -12.12 1.58 10.10
C ILE A 122 -11.76 2.45 8.89
N LYS A 123 -11.17 3.63 9.11
CA LYS A 123 -10.77 4.54 8.03
C LYS A 123 -9.66 3.96 7.16
N VAL A 124 -8.67 3.29 7.75
CA VAL A 124 -7.56 2.65 7.01
C VAL A 124 -8.07 1.43 6.23
N PHE A 125 -9.02 0.66 6.79
CA PHE A 125 -9.53 -0.54 6.14
C PHE A 125 -10.55 -0.26 5.02
N PHE A 126 -11.52 0.63 5.27
CA PHE A 126 -12.60 0.93 4.31
C PHE A 126 -12.40 2.21 3.51
N GLY A 127 -11.42 3.04 3.87
CA GLY A 127 -11.12 4.29 3.18
C GLY A 127 -10.12 4.12 2.03
N PRO A 128 -9.82 5.21 1.32
CA PRO A 128 -8.79 5.20 0.30
C PRO A 128 -7.42 4.96 0.93
N ILE A 129 -6.58 4.19 0.23
CA ILE A 129 -5.17 4.03 0.59
C ILE A 129 -4.49 5.38 0.36
N THR A 130 -3.97 5.96 1.44
CA THR A 130 -3.24 7.23 1.41
C THR A 130 -1.81 7.01 1.89
N PRO A 131 -0.80 7.68 1.30
CA PRO A 131 0.59 7.45 1.70
C PRO A 131 0.88 7.84 3.15
N PHE A 132 0.02 8.68 3.75
CA PHE A 132 0.09 9.04 5.16
C PHE A 132 -0.02 7.84 6.11
N THR A 133 -0.65 6.73 5.68
CA THR A 133 -0.78 5.52 6.52
C THR A 133 0.58 4.93 6.87
N TYR A 134 1.57 4.98 5.95
CA TYR A 134 2.95 4.52 6.17
C TYR A 134 3.79 5.47 7.05
N ARG A 135 3.19 6.55 7.55
CA ARG A 135 3.77 7.51 8.49
C ARG A 135 3.08 7.48 9.86
N LEU A 136 2.12 6.58 10.07
CA LEU A 136 1.45 6.40 11.37
C LEU A 136 2.37 5.76 12.42
N PHE A 137 3.19 4.79 12.00
CA PHE A 137 4.05 4.01 12.89
C PHE A 137 5.47 3.91 12.34
N GLY A 138 6.36 3.37 13.19
CA GLY A 138 7.73 3.05 12.81
C GLY A 138 8.63 4.29 12.72
N PRO A 139 9.79 4.14 12.07
CA PRO A 139 10.79 5.19 11.98
C PRO A 139 10.30 6.36 11.11
N HIS A 140 10.57 7.58 11.57
CA HIS A 140 10.15 8.82 10.90
C HIS A 140 8.63 8.93 10.72
N SER A 141 7.88 8.49 11.74
CA SER A 141 6.44 8.76 11.84
C SER A 141 6.18 10.26 11.85
N TRP A 142 5.03 10.65 11.32
CA TRP A 142 4.61 12.05 11.25
C TRP A 142 3.42 12.27 12.19
N PRO A 143 3.52 13.17 13.18
CA PRO A 143 2.42 13.42 14.12
C PRO A 143 1.09 13.80 13.43
N GLY A 144 1.15 14.49 12.29
CA GLY A 144 -0.04 14.86 11.51
C GLY A 144 -0.61 13.74 10.63
N ALA A 145 0.02 12.56 10.58
CA ALA A 145 -0.40 11.47 9.69
C ALA A 145 -1.83 11.01 9.98
N ARG A 146 -2.18 10.90 11.26
CA ARG A 146 -3.53 10.51 11.68
C ARG A 146 -4.58 11.46 11.12
N ASP A 147 -4.39 12.75 11.35
CA ASP A 147 -5.36 13.77 10.93
C ASP A 147 -5.43 13.86 9.39
N ALA A 148 -4.30 13.69 8.70
CA ALA A 148 -4.27 13.62 7.24
C ALA A 148 -5.05 12.42 6.69
N VAL A 149 -4.92 11.23 7.30
CA VAL A 149 -5.70 10.04 6.91
C VAL A 149 -7.20 10.29 7.12
N MET A 150 -7.57 10.84 8.28
CA MET A 150 -8.97 11.11 8.62
C MET A 150 -9.62 12.13 7.67
N ASN A 151 -8.89 13.20 7.34
CA ASN A 151 -9.38 14.33 6.55
C ASN A 151 -9.12 14.19 5.04
N SER A 152 -8.50 13.10 4.59
CA SER A 152 -8.15 12.84 3.18
C SER A 152 -9.31 13.10 2.20
N TRP A 153 -10.51 12.67 2.54
CA TRP A 153 -11.69 12.85 1.71
C TRP A 153 -12.18 14.30 1.65
N GLU A 154 -12.16 15.01 2.78
CA GLU A 154 -12.54 16.43 2.84
C GLU A 154 -11.53 17.30 2.08
N ALA A 155 -10.24 16.99 2.16
CA ALA A 155 -9.23 17.66 1.35
C ALA A 155 -9.53 17.53 -0.16
N CYS A 156 -9.88 16.34 -0.64
CA CYS A 156 -10.31 16.15 -2.03
C CYS A 156 -11.56 16.96 -2.38
N LYS A 157 -12.58 16.96 -1.49
CA LYS A 157 -13.80 17.75 -1.73
C LYS A 157 -13.54 19.25 -1.81
N THR A 158 -12.79 19.80 -0.86
CA THR A 158 -12.50 21.25 -0.83
C THR A 158 -11.77 21.72 -2.08
N GLY A 159 -10.87 20.87 -2.63
CA GLY A 159 -10.20 21.15 -3.91
C GLY A 159 -11.18 21.20 -5.11
N ILE A 160 -12.26 20.42 -5.07
CA ILE A 160 -13.28 20.38 -6.13
C ILE A 160 -14.32 21.51 -5.95
N GLU A 161 -14.75 21.77 -4.72
CA GLU A 161 -15.84 22.71 -4.42
C GLU A 161 -15.43 24.20 -4.48
N GLY A 162 -14.12 24.50 -4.47
CA GLY A 162 -13.60 25.86 -4.46
C GLY A 162 -14.02 26.66 -3.21
N ARG A 163 -13.82 27.99 -3.21
CA ARG A 163 -14.12 28.87 -2.06
C ARG A 163 -15.62 29.09 -1.76
N GLY A 164 -16.55 28.42 -2.48
CA GLY A 164 -17.98 28.76 -2.47
C GLY A 164 -18.96 27.65 -2.09
N GLY A 165 -18.50 26.42 -1.83
CA GLY A 165 -19.39 25.29 -1.52
C GLY A 165 -19.99 25.36 -0.12
N LYS A 166 -21.22 25.87 0.03
CA LYS A 166 -22.01 25.61 1.25
C LYS A 166 -22.25 24.11 1.34
N GLN A 167 -21.64 23.43 2.31
CA GLN A 167 -21.92 22.01 2.58
C GLN A 167 -23.41 21.85 2.89
N ARG A 168 -24.17 21.30 1.95
CA ARG A 168 -25.51 20.81 2.21
C ARG A 168 -25.36 19.52 3.00
N LEU A 169 -25.59 19.58 4.32
CA LEU A 169 -25.73 18.38 5.15
C LEU A 169 -26.72 17.44 4.44
N LYS A 170 -26.24 16.30 3.95
CA LYS A 170 -27.13 15.24 3.48
C LYS A 170 -27.86 14.72 4.72
N ARG A 171 -29.13 15.11 4.86
CA ARG A 171 -30.04 14.57 5.86
C ARG A 171 -30.05 13.05 5.66
N ALA A 172 -29.44 12.31 6.58
CA ALA A 172 -29.54 10.86 6.56
C ALA A 172 -31.03 10.50 6.54
N ASN A 173 -31.45 9.68 5.59
CA ASN A 173 -32.87 9.35 5.42
C ASN A 173 -33.28 8.42 6.57
N THR A 174 -33.63 9.00 7.72
CA THR A 174 -33.98 8.30 8.95
C THR A 174 -35.10 7.29 8.73
N TRP A 175 -36.00 7.53 7.79
CA TRP A 175 -37.05 6.59 7.40
C TRP A 175 -36.54 5.25 6.86
N LEU A 176 -35.45 5.26 6.07
CA LEU A 176 -34.85 4.02 5.57
C LEU A 176 -34.18 3.22 6.67
N PHE A 177 -33.54 3.90 7.64
CA PHE A 177 -32.95 3.25 8.80
C PHE A 177 -34.00 2.70 9.78
N MET A 178 -35.11 3.43 9.98
CA MET A 178 -36.23 2.92 10.77
C MET A 178 -36.89 1.72 10.10
N TYR A 179 -37.11 1.77 8.78
CA TYR A 179 -37.68 0.65 8.03
C TYR A 179 -36.77 -0.59 8.08
N SER A 180 -35.47 -0.44 7.81
CA SER A 180 -34.54 -1.57 7.89
C SER A 180 -34.45 -2.16 9.30
N PHE A 181 -34.49 -1.32 10.34
CA PHE A 181 -34.53 -1.77 11.73
C PHE A 181 -35.81 -2.55 12.06
N THR A 182 -36.99 -2.06 11.61
CA THR A 182 -38.27 -2.77 11.82
C THR A 182 -38.33 -4.13 11.11
N VAL A 183 -37.78 -4.23 9.89
CA VAL A 183 -37.71 -5.50 9.16
C VAL A 183 -36.81 -6.50 9.88
N ILE A 184 -35.65 -6.07 10.40
CA ILE A 184 -34.75 -6.94 11.16
C ILE A 184 -35.43 -7.46 12.43
N LEU A 185 -36.14 -6.60 13.18
CA LEU A 185 -36.88 -7.03 14.37
C LEU A 185 -38.01 -8.00 14.06
N ALA A 186 -38.73 -7.81 12.95
CA ALA A 186 -39.79 -8.72 12.52
C ALA A 186 -39.21 -10.11 12.15
N VAL A 187 -38.09 -10.15 11.43
CA VAL A 187 -37.40 -11.41 11.09
C VAL A 187 -36.93 -12.14 12.35
N LEU A 188 -36.33 -11.41 13.30
CA LEU A 188 -35.91 -12.01 14.58
C LEU A 188 -37.11 -12.51 15.38
N TYR A 189 -38.21 -11.76 15.46
CA TYR A 189 -39.44 -12.20 16.11
C TYR A 189 -39.97 -13.52 15.51
N PHE A 190 -40.04 -13.62 14.18
CA PHE A 190 -40.48 -14.83 13.49
C PHE A 190 -39.52 -16.02 13.66
N MET A 191 -38.23 -15.78 13.87
CA MET A 191 -37.22 -16.83 14.09
C MET A 191 -37.18 -17.39 15.52
N PHE A 192 -37.67 -16.64 16.52
CA PHE A 192 -37.56 -17.01 17.94
C PHE A 192 -38.89 -17.37 18.61
N LEU A 193 -40.03 -17.17 17.93
CA LEU A 193 -41.37 -17.50 18.43
C LEU A 193 -42.10 -18.60 17.63
N ASN A 194 -41.42 -19.20 16.65
CA ASN A 194 -41.75 -20.51 16.06
C ASN A 194 -40.62 -21.48 16.36
#